data_AF-A0A101WYW3-F1
#
_entry.id   AF-A0A101WYW3-F1
#
_cell.length_a   1.000
_cell.length_b   1.000
_cell.length_c   1.000
_cell.angle_alpha   90.00
_cell.angle_beta   90.00
_cell.angle_gamma   90.00
#
_symmetry.space_group_name_H-M   'P 1'
#
loop_
_entity.id
_entity.type
_entity.pdbx_description
1 polymer ?
#
loop_
_entity_poly.entity_id
_entity_poly.type
_entity_poly.pdbx_seq_one_letter_code
_entity_poly.pdbx_strand_id
1 'polypeptide(L)' 'MLINLASLMLVMPEAIYFKGRVTVGRRVGDRVYVRIDVYIDEGGKELAKYIGKEVAGIAVVIEGEGS' A
#
# COMPACT_ATOMS: atom_id res chain seq x y z
N MET A 1 22.60 23.75 -19.62
CA MET A 1 21.29 23.20 -19.20
C MET A 1 21.45 22.76 -17.74
N LEU A 2 21.04 23.60 -16.78
CA LEU A 2 21.08 23.23 -15.36
C LEU A 2 19.85 22.37 -15.05
N ILE A 3 20.08 21.12 -14.64
CA ILE A 3 19.01 20.30 -14.07
C ILE A 3 18.78 20.80 -12.65
N ASN A 4 17.55 21.20 -12.34
CA ASN A 4 17.17 21.66 -11.01
C ASN A 4 17.35 20.50 -10.00
N LEU A 5 18.16 20.71 -8.96
CA LEU A 5 18.40 19.72 -7.91
C LEU A 5 17.09 19.32 -7.19
N ALA A 6 16.06 20.18 -7.20
CA ALA A 6 14.72 19.87 -6.71
C ALA A 6 13.95 18.85 -7.57
N SER A 7 14.26 18.74 -8.87
CA SER A 7 13.70 17.68 -9.74
C SER A 7 14.40 16.32 -9.52
N LEU A 8 15.56 16.32 -8.87
CA LEU A 8 16.33 15.13 -8.49
C LEU A 8 16.11 14.72 -7.03
N MET A 9 15.35 15.50 -6.25
CA MET A 9 14.73 15.00 -5.02
C MET A 9 13.69 13.97 -5.45
N LEU A 10 14.17 12.73 -5.61
CA LEU A 10 13.46 11.48 -5.50
C LEU A 10 12.09 11.71 -4.87
N VAL A 11 11.03 11.55 -5.67
CA VAL A 11 9.69 11.38 -5.14
C VAL A 11 9.76 10.14 -4.26
N MET A 12 10.02 10.34 -2.97
CA MET A 12 10.01 9.25 -2.03
C MET A 12 8.60 8.67 -2.07
N PRO A 13 8.44 7.36 -2.26
CA PRO A 13 7.11 6.76 -2.26
C PRO A 13 6.43 7.09 -0.94
N GLU A 14 5.24 7.68 -1.02
CA GLU A 14 4.44 7.99 0.15
C GLU A 14 3.92 6.66 0.73
N ALA A 15 4.27 6.38 1.98
CA ALA A 15 3.80 5.21 2.69
C ALA A 15 2.53 5.55 3.48
N ILE A 16 1.45 4.81 3.22
CA ILE A 16 0.21 4.92 4.00
C ILE A 16 0.17 3.77 5.00
N TYR A 17 0.22 4.13 6.28
CA TYR A 17 0.02 3.19 7.37
C TYR A 17 -1.47 3.11 7.68
N PHE A 18 -1.97 1.89 7.79
CA PHE A 18 -3.36 1.66 8.15
C PHE A 18 -3.50 0.48 9.09
N LYS A 19 -4.56 0.50 9.91
CA LYS A 19 -4.99 -0.64 10.70
C LYS A 19 -6.28 -1.20 10.15
N GLY A 20 -6.35 -2.52 10.10
CA GLY A 20 -7.51 -3.20 9.55
C GLY A 20 -7.56 -4.67 9.90
N ARG A 21 -8.52 -5.34 9.29
CA ARG A 21 -8.73 -6.78 9.36
C ARG A 21 -8.46 -7.39 7.99
N VAL A 22 -7.61 -8.42 7.97
CA VAL A 22 -7.48 -9.28 6.80
C VAL A 22 -8.38 -10.50 6.97
N THR A 23 -9.28 -10.71 6.03
CA THR A 23 -10.11 -11.91 5.95
C THR A 23 -9.64 -12.75 4.77
N VAL A 24 -9.11 -13.94 5.08
CA VAL A 24 -8.72 -14.91 4.07
C VAL A 24 -9.98 -15.58 3.52
N GLY A 25 -10.22 -15.39 2.23
CA GLY A 25 -11.38 -15.89 1.53
C GLY A 25 -11.13 -17.25 0.86
N ARG A 26 -11.95 -17.54 -0.16
CA ARG A 26 -11.92 -18.80 -0.89
C ARG A 26 -10.58 -18.96 -1.64
N ARG A 27 -10.06 -20.19 -1.64
CA ARG A 27 -8.97 -20.60 -2.53
C ARG A 27 -9.55 -21.06 -3.87
N VAL A 28 -9.04 -20.54 -4.98
CA VAL A 28 -9.44 -20.96 -6.32
C VAL A 28 -8.18 -21.34 -7.08
N GLY A 29 -7.97 -22.64 -7.28
CA GLY A 29 -6.71 -23.18 -7.78
C GLY A 29 -5.56 -22.91 -6.81
N ASP A 30 -4.48 -22.32 -7.31
CA ASP A 30 -3.31 -21.88 -6.56
C ASP A 30 -3.49 -20.52 -5.87
N ARG A 31 -4.52 -19.75 -6.24
CA ARG A 31 -4.74 -18.38 -5.77
C ARG A 31 -5.55 -18.33 -4.47
N VAL A 32 -5.13 -17.47 -3.55
CA VAL A 32 -5.85 -17.12 -2.32
C VAL A 32 -6.39 -15.71 -2.45
N TYR A 33 -7.70 -15.54 -2.32
CA TYR A 33 -8.32 -14.22 -2.33
C TYR A 33 -8.43 -13.70 -0.89
N VAL A 34 -7.97 -12.47 -0.66
CA VAL A 34 -8.06 -11.80 0.64
C VAL A 34 -8.92 -10.55 0.52
N ARG A 35 -9.70 -10.28 1.58
CA ARG A 35 -10.40 -9.01 1.78
C ARG A 35 -9.70 -8.26 2.90
N ILE A 36 -9.37 -6.99 2.66
CA ILE A 36 -8.76 -6.11 3.67
C ILE A 36 -9.78 -5.02 4.01
N ASP A 37 -10.28 -5.04 5.24
CA ASP A 37 -11.17 -4.01 5.77
C ASP A 37 -10.35 -3.04 6.63
N VAL A 38 -10.34 -1.76 6.27
CA VAL A 38 -9.53 -0.72 6.94
C VAL A 38 -10.42 0.22 7.74
N TYR A 39 -10.02 0.56 8.97
CA TYR A 39 -10.76 1.54 9.77
C TYR A 39 -10.54 2.96 9.22
N ILE A 40 -11.63 3.73 9.09
CA ILE A 40 -11.59 5.04 8.42
C ILE A 40 -10.64 6.02 9.13
N ASP A 41 -10.63 6.01 10.46
CA ASP A 41 -9.82 6.90 11.29
C ASP A 41 -8.40 6.36 11.56
N GLU A 42 -8.09 5.13 11.13
CA GLU A 42 -6.76 4.50 11.28
C GLU A 42 -6.13 4.24 9.90
N GLY A 43 -5.97 5.31 9.11
CA GLY A 43 -5.34 5.28 7.78
C GLY A 43 -6.31 5.09 6.60
N GLY A 44 -7.58 4.73 6.86
CA GLY A 44 -8.57 4.54 5.80
C GLY A 44 -8.89 5.82 5.00
N LYS A 45 -8.92 6.99 5.63
CA LYS A 45 -9.12 8.29 4.92
C LYS A 45 -8.02 8.56 3.90
N GLU A 46 -6.77 8.25 4.22
CA GLU A 46 -5.64 8.43 3.32
C GLU A 46 -5.68 7.42 2.17
N LEU A 47 -5.96 6.15 2.48
CA LEU A 47 -6.14 5.11 1.48
C LEU A 47 -7.27 5.44 0.49
N ALA A 48 -8.37 6.04 0.97
CA ALA A 48 -9.52 6.39 0.14
C ALA A 48 -9.18 7.41 -0.98
N LYS A 49 -8.13 8.23 -0.83
CA LYS A 49 -7.65 9.17 -1.87
C LYS A 49 -7.11 8.47 -3.12
N TYR A 50 -6.90 7.17 -3.04
CA TYR A 50 -6.37 6.33 -4.12
C TYR A 50 -7.43 5.42 -4.75
N ILE A 51 -8.69 5.50 -4.32
CA ILE A 51 -9.79 4.75 -4.95
C ILE A 51 -9.90 5.14 -6.43
N GLY A 52 -9.99 4.12 -7.30
CA GLY A 52 -10.09 4.31 -8.75
C GLY A 52 -8.79 4.74 -9.42
N LYS A 53 -7.68 4.87 -8.67
CA LYS A 53 -6.34 5.06 -9.22
C LYS A 53 -5.64 3.72 -9.35
N GLU A 54 -4.76 3.60 -10.34
CA GLU A 54 -3.90 2.43 -10.47
C GLU A 54 -2.85 2.45 -9.35
N VAL A 55 -2.77 1.36 -8.60
CA VAL A 55 -1.77 1.14 -7.55
C VAL A 55 -0.89 -0.01 -8.01
N ALA A 56 0.40 0.26 -8.21
CA ALA A 56 1.35 -0.72 -8.76
C ALA A 56 1.53 -1.97 -7.88
N GLY A 57 1.23 -1.87 -6.58
CA GLY A 57 1.24 -2.99 -5.66
C GLY A 57 1.08 -2.57 -4.20
N ILE A 58 0.92 -3.56 -3.32
CA ILE A 58 0.96 -3.39 -1.86
C ILE A 58 2.23 -4.07 -1.38
N ALA A 59 3.14 -3.30 -0.78
CA ALA A 59 4.30 -3.84 -0.09
C ALA A 59 3.92 -4.11 1.38
N VAL A 60 4.05 -5.36 1.83
CA VAL A 60 3.89 -5.74 3.22
C VAL A 60 5.28 -5.94 3.80
N VAL A 61 5.71 -5.04 4.68
CA VAL A 61 7.00 -5.16 5.38
C VAL A 61 6.75 -5.91 6.70
N ILE A 62 7.37 -7.07 6.84
CA ILE A 62 7.36 -7.83 8.09
C ILE A 62 8.67 -7.51 8.80
N GLU A 63 8.63 -6.77 9.91
CA GLU A 63 9.82 -6.59 10.75
C GLU A 63 10.20 -7.97 11.33
N GLY A 64 11.28 -8.57 10.81
CA GLY A 64 11.83 -9.82 11.35
C GLY A 64 12.35 -10.84 10.33
N GLU A 65 12.05 -10.72 9.04
CA GLU A 65 12.76 -11.48 8.00
C GLU A 65 13.65 -10.53 7.21
N GLY A 66 14.90 -10.43 7.66
CA GLY A 66 15.93 -9.78 6.87
C GLY A 66 16.26 -10.61 5.64
N SER A 67 16.10 -10.02 4.44
CA SER A 67 17.01 -10.04 3.27
C SER A 67 16.33 -9.36 2.09
#